data_AF-A0A536PCK1-F1
#
_entry.id   AF-A0A536PCK1-F1
#
_cell.length_a   1.000
_cell.length_b   1.000
_cell.length_c   1.000
_cell.angle_alpha   90.00
_cell.angle_beta   90.00
_cell.angle_gamma   90.00
#
_symmetry.space_group_name_H-M   'P 1'
#
loop_
_entity.id
_entity.type
_entity.pdbx_description
1 polymer ?
#
loop_
_entity_poly.entity_id
_entity_poly.type
_entity_poly.pdbx_seq_one_letter_code
_entity_poly.pdbx_strand_id
1 'polypeptide(L)'
;MHLLLVITVPVAVTLFALADEIVGFLFTLASYAPAVPILRVQAVSLGLVYVDYLLVCILMAIGRERRWIAFVAASCLLNPAINWLLIPAAAASLGNGAIGAAVGKLVTEVLFLVCTLRALPSGIFGAESRRVAARAVALGVLLGAFLFGSRTLGAPWMLAAVLGGGGYLAAVLRTGLLPPDVTGWIAGSLLRRDRTGAAPGGPTELQPALAGAEGPRSADAA
;
A
#
# COMPACT_ATOMS: atom_id res chain seq x y z
N MET A 1 0.05 -4.67 9.39
CA MET A 1 -1.27 -4.77 8.69
C MET A 1 -1.99 -3.42 8.61
N HIS A 2 -2.34 -2.76 9.73
CA HIS A 2 -3.22 -1.58 9.72
C HIS A 2 -2.78 -0.43 8.79
N LEU A 3 -1.53 0.04 8.91
CA LEU A 3 -0.99 1.13 8.09
C LEU A 3 -1.06 0.83 6.58
N LEU A 4 -0.72 -0.39 6.18
CA LEU A 4 -0.73 -0.79 4.76
C LEU A 4 -2.15 -0.81 4.19
N LEU A 5 -3.14 -1.34 4.91
CA LEU A 5 -4.55 -1.27 4.48
C LEU A 5 -5.03 0.19 4.34
N VAL A 6 -4.64 1.06 5.27
CA VAL A 6 -4.97 2.50 5.26
C VAL A 6 -4.34 3.24 4.07
N ILE A 7 -3.19 2.80 3.57
CA ILE A 7 -2.51 3.42 2.41
C ILE A 7 -3.00 2.80 1.09
N THR A 8 -3.10 1.47 1.03
CA THR A 8 -3.44 0.73 -0.19
C THR A 8 -4.88 0.98 -0.63
N VAL A 9 -5.85 0.98 0.30
CA VAL A 9 -7.27 1.16 -0.05
C VAL A 9 -7.54 2.47 -0.81
N PRO A 10 -7.13 3.67 -0.34
CA PRO A 10 -7.40 4.90 -1.07
C PRO A 10 -6.65 4.95 -2.40
N VAL A 11 -5.45 4.37 -2.52
CA VAL A 11 -4.71 4.28 -3.79
C VAL A 11 -5.48 3.41 -4.79
N ALA A 12 -5.90 2.20 -4.39
CA ALA A 12 -6.67 1.30 -5.24
C ALA A 12 -8.02 1.91 -5.66
N VAL A 13 -8.75 2.52 -4.72
CA VAL A 13 -10.03 3.18 -4.99
C VAL A 13 -9.86 4.39 -5.92
N THR A 14 -8.82 5.20 -5.73
CA THR A 14 -8.57 6.37 -6.59
C THR A 14 -8.17 5.94 -7.99
N LEU A 15 -7.30 4.94 -8.15
CA LEU A 15 -6.94 4.38 -9.46
C LEU A 15 -8.12 3.73 -10.18
N PHE A 16 -9.02 3.06 -9.44
CA PHE A 16 -10.22 2.44 -10.00
C PHE A 16 -11.25 3.48 -10.45
N ALA A 17 -11.56 4.44 -9.56
CA ALA A 17 -12.50 5.51 -9.85
C ALA A 17 -11.97 6.38 -10.98
N LEU A 18 -10.79 6.99 -10.80
CA LEU A 18 -10.19 8.00 -11.70
C LEU A 18 -9.48 7.42 -12.94
N ALA A 19 -9.78 6.18 -13.32
CA ALA A 19 -9.09 5.48 -14.40
C ALA A 19 -9.15 6.21 -15.75
N ASP A 20 -10.30 6.78 -16.12
CA ASP A 20 -10.51 7.44 -17.42
C ASP A 20 -9.66 8.73 -17.53
N GLU A 21 -9.67 9.55 -16.49
CA GLU A 21 -8.97 10.83 -16.41
C GLU A 21 -7.46 10.63 -16.23
N ILE A 22 -7.04 9.63 -15.46
CA ILE A 22 -5.62 9.28 -15.32
C ILE A 22 -5.06 8.83 -16.67
N VAL A 23 -5.75 7.92 -17.38
CA VAL A 23 -5.32 7.48 -18.72
C VAL A 23 -5.40 8.63 -19.73
N GLY A 24 -6.45 9.44 -19.68
CA GLY A 24 -6.61 10.59 -20.56
C GLY A 24 -5.57 11.68 -20.38
N PHE A 25 -5.19 11.97 -19.13
CA PHE A 25 -4.18 12.96 -18.80
C PHE A 25 -2.76 12.49 -19.13
N LEU A 26 -2.44 11.21 -18.90
CA LEU A 26 -1.09 10.67 -19.10
C LEU A 26 -0.81 10.19 -20.55
N PHE A 27 -1.81 9.64 -21.24
CA PHE A 27 -1.61 8.94 -22.51
C PHE A 27 -2.54 9.38 -23.64
N THR A 28 -3.53 10.24 -23.36
CA THR A 28 -4.66 10.62 -24.24
C THR A 28 -5.67 9.49 -24.51
N LEU A 29 -6.96 9.78 -24.31
CA LEU A 29 -8.03 8.79 -24.48
C LEU A 29 -8.20 8.34 -25.94
N ALA A 30 -7.85 9.18 -26.92
CA ALA A 30 -8.03 8.88 -28.35
C ALA A 30 -7.34 7.58 -28.80
N SER A 31 -6.19 7.24 -28.20
CA SER A 31 -5.46 6.00 -28.50
C SER A 31 -5.48 5.00 -27.34
N TYR A 32 -5.66 5.45 -26.09
CA TYR A 32 -5.52 4.60 -24.90
C TYR A 32 -6.82 4.33 -24.13
N ALA A 33 -8.00 4.70 -24.62
CA ALA A 33 -9.27 4.29 -24.03
C ALA A 33 -9.39 2.77 -23.73
N PRO A 34 -8.87 1.84 -24.55
CA PRO A 34 -8.86 0.40 -24.23
C PRO A 34 -8.04 0.01 -22.98
N ALA A 35 -7.16 0.89 -22.48
CA ALA A 35 -6.39 0.66 -21.26
C ALA A 35 -7.16 1.00 -19.96
N VAL A 36 -8.24 1.78 -20.03
CA VAL A 36 -9.08 2.14 -18.87
C VAL A 36 -9.63 0.90 -18.13
N PRO A 37 -10.28 -0.09 -18.77
CA PRO A 37 -10.74 -1.29 -18.07
C PRO A 37 -9.59 -2.13 -17.50
N ILE A 38 -8.42 -2.13 -18.15
CA ILE A 38 -7.22 -2.82 -17.67
C ILE A 38 -6.74 -2.16 -16.37
N LEU A 39 -6.66 -0.83 -16.31
CA LEU A 39 -6.29 -0.08 -15.12
C LEU A 39 -7.28 -0.31 -13.97
N ARG A 40 -8.59 -0.34 -14.24
CA ARG A 40 -9.61 -0.67 -13.22
C ARG A 40 -9.41 -2.06 -12.62
N VAL A 41 -9.26 -3.10 -13.45
CA VAL A 41 -8.99 -4.47 -12.97
C VAL A 41 -7.68 -4.51 -12.17
N GLN A 42 -6.62 -3.88 -12.69
CA GLN A 42 -5.32 -3.84 -12.04
C GLN A 42 -5.31 -3.08 -10.72
N ALA A 43 -6.15 -2.04 -10.55
CA ALA A 43 -6.31 -1.31 -9.30
C ALA A 43 -6.91 -2.19 -8.18
N VAL A 44 -7.86 -3.07 -8.52
CA VAL A 44 -8.37 -4.09 -7.58
C VAL A 44 -7.27 -5.11 -7.25
N SER A 45 -6.57 -5.62 -8.27
CA SER A 45 -5.43 -6.54 -8.08
C SER A 45 -4.35 -5.95 -7.18
N LEU A 46 -4.04 -4.65 -7.32
CA LEU A 46 -3.06 -3.95 -6.48
C LEU A 46 -3.48 -3.98 -5.00
N GLY A 47 -4.77 -3.82 -4.72
CA GLY A 47 -5.33 -3.99 -3.38
C GLY A 47 -5.03 -5.36 -2.76
N LEU A 48 -5.20 -6.42 -3.54
CA LEU A 48 -4.91 -7.79 -3.11
C LEU A 48 -3.41 -8.06 -2.95
N VAL A 49 -2.56 -7.62 -3.88
CA VAL A 49 -1.08 -7.79 -3.81
C VAL A 49 -0.52 -7.36 -2.46
N TYR A 50 -0.92 -6.20 -1.94
CA TYR A 50 -0.41 -5.71 -0.66
C TYR A 50 -0.94 -6.49 0.55
N VAL A 51 -2.15 -7.05 0.46
CA VAL A 51 -2.68 -7.97 1.47
C VAL A 51 -1.90 -9.28 1.42
N ASP A 52 -1.71 -9.85 0.25
CA ASP A 52 -0.98 -11.12 0.07
C ASP A 52 0.47 -11.00 0.51
N TYR A 53 1.15 -9.91 0.16
CA TYR A 53 2.50 -9.61 0.66
C TYR A 53 2.55 -9.63 2.20
N LEU A 54 1.59 -8.99 2.89
CA LEU A 54 1.49 -9.03 4.34
C LEU A 54 1.24 -10.44 4.88
N LEU A 55 0.33 -11.19 4.27
CA LEU A 55 -0.01 -12.55 4.69
C LEU A 55 1.17 -13.50 4.50
N VAL A 56 1.94 -13.34 3.42
CA VAL A 56 3.19 -14.05 3.16
C VAL A 56 4.25 -13.69 4.20
N CYS A 57 4.45 -12.42 4.54
CA CYS A 57 5.35 -12.02 5.62
C CYS A 57 4.99 -12.70 6.96
N ILE A 58 3.70 -12.78 7.30
CA ILE A 58 3.23 -13.51 8.50
C ILE A 58 3.52 -15.01 8.35
N LEU A 59 3.24 -15.61 7.19
CA LEU A 59 3.44 -17.03 6.92
C LEU A 59 4.91 -17.45 7.00
N MET A 60 5.83 -16.57 6.56
CA MET A 60 7.28 -16.71 6.71
C MET A 60 7.68 -16.62 8.19
N ALA A 61 7.17 -15.63 8.93
CA ALA A 61 7.49 -15.43 10.34
C ALA A 61 7.06 -16.60 11.26
N ILE A 62 6.06 -17.40 10.85
CA ILE A 62 5.61 -18.60 11.57
C ILE A 62 6.22 -19.92 11.03
N GLY A 63 7.26 -19.86 10.20
CA GLY A 63 7.97 -21.06 9.73
C GLY A 63 7.15 -21.97 8.80
N ARG A 64 6.28 -21.39 7.96
CA ARG A 64 5.43 -22.13 7.00
C ARG A 64 5.77 -21.85 5.54
N GLU A 65 6.97 -21.32 5.29
CA GLU A 65 7.51 -20.94 3.97
C GLU A 65 7.48 -22.10 2.96
N ARG A 66 7.70 -23.36 3.39
CA ARG A 66 7.64 -24.53 2.50
C ARG A 66 6.29 -24.68 1.79
N ARG A 67 5.18 -24.36 2.47
CA ARG A 67 3.83 -24.45 1.90
C ARG A 67 3.55 -23.31 0.91
N TRP A 68 4.17 -22.15 1.14
CA TRP A 68 4.17 -21.04 0.19
C TRP A 68 4.99 -21.35 -1.06
N ILE A 69 6.23 -21.84 -0.91
CA ILE A 69 7.13 -22.19 -2.02
C ILE A 69 6.49 -23.23 -2.94
N ALA A 70 5.85 -24.27 -2.38
CA ALA A 70 5.13 -25.27 -3.16
C ALA A 70 3.97 -24.66 -3.98
N PHE A 71 3.24 -23.70 -3.41
CA PHE A 71 2.16 -23.02 -4.10
C PHE A 71 2.68 -22.03 -5.17
N VAL A 72 3.76 -21.29 -4.90
CA VAL A 72 4.43 -20.45 -5.90
C VAL A 72 4.93 -21.29 -7.07
N ALA A 73 5.55 -22.45 -6.83
CA ALA A 73 5.96 -23.37 -7.88
C ALA A 73 4.78 -23.85 -8.75
N ALA A 74 3.64 -24.18 -8.13
CA ALA A 74 2.41 -24.49 -8.87
C ALA A 74 1.87 -23.27 -9.67
N SER A 75 1.98 -22.06 -9.11
CA SER A 75 1.54 -20.83 -9.76
C SER A 75 2.29 -20.50 -11.04
N CYS A 76 3.57 -20.90 -11.15
CA CYS A 76 4.38 -20.74 -12.36
C CYS A 76 3.79 -21.49 -13.56
N LEU A 77 3.01 -22.55 -13.34
CA LEU A 77 2.27 -23.27 -14.39
C LEU A 77 0.85 -22.73 -14.54
N LEU A 78 0.20 -22.44 -13.41
CA LEU A 78 -1.21 -22.01 -13.37
C LEU A 78 -1.43 -20.63 -14.02
N ASN A 79 -0.53 -19.66 -13.79
CA ASN A 79 -0.67 -18.30 -14.33
C ASN A 79 -0.58 -18.29 -15.89
N PRO A 80 0.43 -18.94 -16.54
CA PRO A 80 0.39 -19.16 -17.99
C PRO A 80 -0.84 -19.91 -18.49
N ALA A 81 -1.34 -20.93 -17.78
CA ALA A 81 -2.53 -21.67 -18.19
C ALA A 81 -3.80 -20.81 -18.14
N ILE A 82 -3.96 -19.99 -17.09
CA ILE A 82 -5.05 -19.01 -16.97
C ILE A 82 -4.96 -17.98 -18.10
N ASN A 83 -3.77 -17.46 -18.39
CA ASN A 83 -3.58 -16.48 -19.46
C ASN A 83 -3.82 -17.08 -20.86
N TRP A 84 -3.41 -18.33 -21.10
CA TRP A 84 -3.72 -19.05 -22.34
C TRP A 84 -5.22 -19.09 -22.60
N LEU A 85 -6.04 -19.31 -21.56
CA LEU A 85 -7.50 -19.35 -21.70
C LEU A 85 -8.12 -17.94 -21.81
N LEU A 86 -7.73 -17.02 -20.93
CA LEU A 86 -8.41 -15.73 -20.78
C LEU A 86 -8.03 -14.69 -21.84
N ILE A 87 -6.79 -14.69 -22.33
CA ILE A 87 -6.35 -13.74 -23.38
C ILE A 87 -7.15 -13.91 -24.68
N PRO A 88 -7.26 -15.11 -25.31
CA PRO A 88 -8.05 -15.27 -26.52
C PRO A 88 -9.56 -15.11 -26.25
N ALA A 89 -10.06 -15.53 -25.08
CA ALA A 89 -11.47 -15.31 -24.72
C ALA A 89 -11.82 -13.81 -24.63
N ALA A 90 -10.97 -13.00 -24.01
CA ALA A 90 -11.14 -11.54 -23.95
C ALA A 90 -10.89 -10.86 -25.29
N ALA A 91 -9.97 -11.37 -26.12
CA ALA A 91 -9.78 -10.87 -27.48
C ALA A 91 -11.03 -11.10 -28.35
N ALA A 92 -11.64 -12.28 -28.27
CA ALA A 92 -12.83 -12.63 -29.03
C ALA A 92 -14.11 -11.92 -28.55
N SER A 93 -14.26 -11.69 -27.24
CA SER A 93 -15.49 -11.12 -26.65
C SER A 93 -15.45 -9.61 -26.42
N LEU A 94 -14.28 -9.04 -26.13
CA LEU A 94 -14.09 -7.62 -25.77
C LEU A 94 -13.19 -6.87 -26.76
N GLY A 95 -12.69 -7.53 -27.81
CA GLY A 95 -11.73 -6.95 -28.76
C GLY A 95 -10.35 -6.65 -28.17
N ASN A 96 -10.08 -7.05 -26.92
CA ASN A 96 -8.87 -6.67 -26.19
C ASN A 96 -8.40 -7.79 -25.26
N GLY A 97 -7.45 -8.60 -25.75
CA GLY A 97 -6.86 -9.71 -24.98
C GLY A 97 -6.09 -9.29 -23.73
N ALA A 98 -5.64 -8.04 -23.61
CA ALA A 98 -4.94 -7.55 -22.43
C ALA A 98 -5.86 -7.38 -21.21
N ILE A 99 -7.18 -7.23 -21.42
CA ILE A 99 -8.17 -7.36 -20.34
C ILE A 99 -8.14 -8.79 -19.77
N GLY A 100 -8.04 -9.81 -20.64
CA GLY A 100 -7.91 -11.21 -20.24
C GLY A 100 -6.68 -11.47 -19.37
N ALA A 101 -5.54 -10.87 -19.70
CA ALA A 101 -4.32 -10.94 -18.89
C ALA A 101 -4.49 -10.24 -17.51
N ALA A 102 -5.14 -9.08 -17.47
CA ALA A 102 -5.40 -8.37 -16.21
C ALA A 102 -6.37 -9.14 -15.29
N VAL A 103 -7.42 -9.73 -15.87
CA VAL A 103 -8.35 -10.63 -15.15
C VAL A 103 -7.62 -11.89 -14.70
N GLY A 104 -6.75 -12.47 -15.52
CA GLY A 104 -5.92 -13.62 -15.15
C GLY A 104 -5.00 -13.33 -13.96
N LYS A 105 -4.37 -12.14 -13.93
CA LYS A 105 -3.64 -11.66 -12.75
C LYS A 105 -4.58 -11.58 -11.53
N LEU A 106 -5.73 -10.91 -11.65
CA LEU A 106 -6.68 -10.75 -10.53
C LEU A 106 -7.14 -12.10 -9.96
N VAL A 107 -7.46 -13.08 -10.82
CA VAL A 107 -7.78 -14.45 -10.42
C VAL A 107 -6.61 -15.09 -9.67
N THR A 108 -5.38 -14.87 -10.15
CA THR A 108 -4.18 -15.40 -9.49
C THR A 108 -3.96 -14.77 -8.11
N GLU A 109 -4.15 -13.45 -7.94
CA GLU A 109 -4.14 -12.80 -6.61
C GLU A 109 -5.22 -13.38 -5.67
N VAL A 110 -6.45 -13.61 -6.17
CA VAL A 110 -7.52 -14.21 -5.34
C VAL A 110 -7.14 -15.64 -4.90
N LEU A 111 -6.48 -16.41 -5.75
CA LEU A 111 -5.95 -17.73 -5.38
C LEU A 111 -4.82 -17.63 -4.35
N PHE A 112 -3.92 -16.66 -4.52
CA PHE A 112 -2.83 -16.38 -3.58
C PHE A 112 -3.36 -16.01 -2.19
N LEU A 113 -4.31 -15.09 -2.11
CA LEU A 113 -5.05 -14.73 -0.90
C LEU A 113 -5.67 -15.94 -0.22
N VAL A 114 -6.46 -16.73 -0.97
CA VAL A 114 -7.19 -17.88 -0.42
C VAL A 114 -6.24 -18.98 0.06
N CYS A 115 -5.18 -19.28 -0.69
CA CYS A 115 -4.18 -20.28 -0.29
C CYS A 115 -3.37 -19.82 0.92
N THR A 116 -2.98 -18.54 0.98
CA THR A 116 -2.22 -17.99 2.11
C THR A 116 -3.08 -17.91 3.37
N LEU A 117 -4.35 -17.50 3.27
CA LEU A 117 -5.31 -17.53 4.38
C LEU A 117 -5.54 -18.95 4.92
N ARG A 118 -5.68 -19.96 4.05
CA ARG A 118 -5.76 -21.38 4.47
C ARG A 118 -4.43 -21.91 5.03
N ALA A 119 -3.32 -21.31 4.65
CA ALA A 119 -2.00 -21.64 5.18
C ALA A 119 -1.69 -20.95 6.52
N LEU A 120 -2.52 -20.02 7.01
CA LEU A 120 -2.37 -19.41 8.33
C LEU A 120 -3.15 -20.24 9.38
N PRO A 121 -2.59 -20.47 10.59
CA PRO A 121 -3.36 -21.07 11.69
C PRO A 121 -4.51 -20.16 12.13
N SER A 122 -5.60 -20.79 12.58
CA SER A 122 -6.74 -20.08 13.16
C SER A 122 -6.33 -19.26 14.39
N GLY A 123 -6.91 -18.07 14.54
CA GLY A 123 -6.64 -17.17 15.68
C GLY A 123 -5.61 -16.08 15.45
N ILE A 124 -4.85 -16.06 14.34
CA ILE A 124 -3.91 -14.97 14.02
C ILE A 124 -4.63 -13.60 13.91
N PHE A 125 -5.85 -13.57 13.37
CA PHE A 125 -6.62 -12.33 13.21
C PHE A 125 -7.52 -12.05 14.42
N GLY A 126 -7.02 -11.25 15.35
CA GLY A 126 -7.81 -10.71 16.46
C GLY A 126 -9.01 -9.85 16.00
N ALA A 127 -9.92 -9.55 16.92
CA ALA A 127 -11.10 -8.73 16.66
C ALA A 127 -10.74 -7.35 16.08
N GLU A 128 -9.70 -6.69 16.63
CA GLU A 128 -9.26 -5.38 16.14
C GLU A 128 -8.73 -5.42 14.69
N SER A 129 -8.01 -6.47 14.28
CA SER A 129 -7.55 -6.60 12.89
C SER A 129 -8.71 -6.69 11.90
N ARG A 130 -9.76 -7.46 12.25
CA ARG A 130 -11.00 -7.54 11.47
C ARG A 130 -11.76 -6.22 11.45
N ARG A 131 -11.80 -5.51 12.59
CA ARG A 131 -12.43 -4.19 12.73
C ARG A 131 -11.73 -3.11 11.90
N VAL A 132 -10.39 -3.11 11.88
CA VAL A 132 -9.59 -2.20 11.04
C VAL A 132 -9.80 -2.53 9.56
N ALA A 133 -9.81 -3.80 9.16
CA ALA A 133 -10.10 -4.19 7.79
C ALA A 133 -11.51 -3.73 7.35
N ALA A 134 -12.54 -3.99 8.15
CA ALA A 134 -13.91 -3.55 7.87
C ALA A 134 -14.04 -2.02 7.77
N ARG A 135 -13.37 -1.27 8.67
CA ARG A 135 -13.34 0.20 8.61
C ARG A 135 -12.57 0.73 7.40
N ALA A 136 -11.45 0.12 7.05
CA ALA A 136 -10.68 0.50 5.86
C ALA A 136 -11.51 0.29 4.59
N VAL A 137 -12.20 -0.84 4.46
CA VAL A 137 -13.16 -1.10 3.37
C VAL A 137 -14.29 -0.05 3.36
N ALA A 138 -14.92 0.24 4.50
CA ALA A 138 -15.98 1.25 4.58
C ALA A 138 -15.51 2.65 4.16
N LEU A 139 -14.33 3.09 4.61
CA LEU A 139 -13.74 4.37 4.20
C LEU A 139 -13.36 4.37 2.70
N GLY A 140 -12.93 3.23 2.15
CA GLY A 140 -12.70 3.04 0.72
C GLY A 140 -13.97 3.17 -0.11
N VAL A 141 -15.08 2.55 0.34
CA VAL A 141 -16.40 2.68 -0.31
C VAL A 141 -16.89 4.13 -0.27
N LEU A 142 -16.74 4.83 0.86
CA LEU A 142 -17.10 6.24 0.99
C LEU A 142 -16.27 7.14 0.06
N LEU A 143 -14.95 6.90 -0.03
CA LEU A 143 -14.08 7.60 -0.99
C LEU A 143 -14.50 7.32 -2.44
N GLY A 144 -14.79 6.06 -2.78
CA GLY A 144 -15.27 5.68 -4.11
C GLY A 144 -16.57 6.40 -4.46
N ALA A 145 -17.56 6.38 -3.56
CA ALA A 145 -18.83 7.08 -3.73
C ALA A 145 -18.65 8.59 -3.90
N PHE A 146 -17.74 9.22 -3.13
CA PHE A 146 -17.39 10.63 -3.29
C PHE A 146 -16.77 10.92 -4.66
N LEU A 147 -15.79 10.12 -5.10
CA LEU A 147 -15.13 10.31 -6.40
C LEU A 147 -16.11 10.09 -7.56
N PHE A 148 -16.95 9.06 -7.52
CA PHE A 148 -17.99 8.85 -8.53
C PHE A 148 -19.04 9.98 -8.54
N GLY A 149 -19.48 10.46 -7.37
CA GLY A 149 -20.41 11.59 -7.26
C GLY A 149 -19.81 12.92 -7.73
N SER A 150 -18.50 13.14 -7.54
CA SER A 150 -17.84 14.35 -8.06
C SER A 150 -17.82 14.42 -9.58
N ARG A 151 -17.79 13.28 -10.28
CA ARG A 151 -17.86 13.21 -11.76
C ARG A 151 -19.23 13.62 -12.28
N THR A 152 -20.30 13.13 -11.67
CA THR A 152 -21.67 13.44 -12.12
C THR A 152 -22.02 14.92 -11.92
N LEU A 153 -21.31 15.60 -11.01
CA LEU A 153 -21.37 17.05 -10.81
C LEU A 153 -20.40 17.85 -11.70
N GLY A 154 -19.61 17.21 -12.55
CA GLY A 154 -18.65 17.87 -13.45
C GLY A 154 -17.45 18.52 -12.75
N ALA A 155 -17.13 18.11 -11.52
CA ALA A 155 -16.01 18.68 -10.77
C ALA A 155 -14.65 18.30 -11.39
N PRO A 156 -13.63 19.18 -11.36
CA PRO A 156 -12.29 18.83 -11.83
C PRO A 156 -11.71 17.65 -11.04
N TRP A 157 -11.29 16.59 -11.74
CA TRP A 157 -10.86 15.33 -11.12
C TRP A 157 -9.69 15.50 -10.13
N MET A 158 -8.78 16.45 -10.37
CA MET A 158 -7.67 16.76 -9.47
C MET A 158 -8.18 17.35 -8.14
N LEU A 159 -9.18 18.23 -8.18
CA LEU A 159 -9.80 18.79 -6.98
C LEU A 159 -10.56 17.71 -6.22
N ALA A 160 -11.29 16.83 -6.92
CA ALA A 160 -11.93 15.66 -6.32
C ALA A 160 -10.92 14.71 -5.67
N ALA A 161 -9.78 14.43 -6.31
CA ALA A 161 -8.73 13.60 -5.75
C ALA A 161 -8.13 14.20 -4.46
N VAL A 162 -7.85 15.51 -4.45
CA VAL A 162 -7.30 16.22 -3.28
C VAL A 162 -8.32 16.27 -2.13
N LEU A 163 -9.57 16.65 -2.40
CA LEU A 163 -10.62 16.72 -1.38
C LEU A 163 -11.01 15.33 -0.86
N GLY A 164 -11.11 14.34 -1.73
CA GLY A 164 -11.39 12.95 -1.36
C GLY A 164 -10.25 12.33 -0.53
N GLY A 165 -9.00 12.50 -0.96
CA GLY A 165 -7.82 12.04 -0.22
C GLY A 165 -7.66 12.73 1.13
N GLY A 166 -7.88 14.06 1.20
CA GLY A 166 -7.88 14.82 2.44
C GLY A 166 -9.01 14.39 3.39
N GLY A 167 -10.22 14.19 2.87
CA GLY A 167 -11.36 13.67 3.63
C GLY A 167 -11.15 12.26 4.16
N TYR A 168 -10.56 11.37 3.35
CA TYR A 168 -10.15 10.02 3.77
C TYR A 168 -9.13 10.08 4.91
N LEU A 169 -8.08 10.89 4.77
CA LEU A 169 -7.05 11.07 5.81
C LEU A 169 -7.63 11.63 7.11
N ALA A 170 -8.50 12.63 7.04
CA ALA A 170 -9.20 13.19 8.20
C ALA A 170 -10.10 12.14 8.89
N ALA A 171 -10.80 11.30 8.12
CA ALA A 171 -11.62 10.21 8.66
C ALA A 171 -10.77 9.11 9.33
N VAL A 172 -9.62 8.75 8.74
CA VAL A 172 -8.64 7.81 9.32
C VAL A 172 -8.10 8.33 10.65
N LEU A 173 -7.72 9.60 10.71
CA LEU A 173 -7.23 10.25 11.94
C LEU A 173 -8.34 10.29 13.01
N ARG A 174 -9.56 10.72 12.65
CA ARG A 174 -10.71 10.80 13.57
C ARG A 174 -11.17 9.43 14.10
N THR A 175 -11.01 8.37 13.32
CA THR A 175 -11.41 7.00 13.72
C THR A 175 -10.33 6.25 14.52
N GLY A 176 -9.14 6.85 14.70
CA GLY A 176 -8.01 6.23 15.39
C GLY A 176 -7.47 5.00 14.67
N LEU A 177 -7.53 4.97 13.33
CA LEU A 177 -7.15 3.78 12.54
C LEU A 177 -5.63 3.59 12.39
N LEU A 178 -4.86 4.65 12.65
CA LEU A 178 -3.40 4.63 12.66
C LEU A 178 -2.87 4.24 14.05
N PRO A 179 -1.71 3.56 14.13
CA PRO A 179 -1.03 3.31 15.40
C PRO A 179 -0.76 4.62 16.17
N PRO A 180 -0.81 4.61 17.52
CA PRO A 180 -0.62 5.81 18.34
C PRO A 180 0.75 6.48 18.11
N ASP A 181 1.78 5.72 17.76
CA ASP A 181 3.12 6.24 17.45
C ASP A 181 3.09 7.11 16.17
N VAL A 182 2.30 6.70 15.17
CA VAL A 182 2.15 7.41 13.90
C VAL A 182 1.24 8.63 14.06
N THR A 183 0.14 8.53 14.82
CA THR A 183 -0.71 9.71 15.09
C THR A 183 0.02 10.74 15.94
N GLY A 184 0.83 10.32 16.91
CA GLY A 184 1.71 11.19 17.70
C GLY A 184 2.75 11.91 16.84
N TRP A 185 3.37 11.23 15.87
CA TRP A 185 4.30 11.85 14.93
C TRP A 185 3.61 12.84 13.97
N ILE A 186 2.41 12.51 13.47
CA ILE A 186 1.62 13.42 12.61
C ILE A 186 1.18 14.66 13.41
N ALA A 187 0.64 14.49 14.61
CA ALA A 187 0.25 15.59 15.48
C ALA A 187 1.46 16.46 15.86
N GLY A 188 2.58 15.83 16.24
CA GLY A 188 3.82 16.52 16.58
C GLY A 188 4.41 17.31 15.41
N SER A 189 4.42 16.78 14.20
CA SER A 189 4.92 17.51 13.01
C SER A 189 4.00 18.65 12.57
N LEU A 190 2.68 18.52 12.71
CA LEU A 190 1.72 19.60 12.46
C LEU A 190 1.80 20.72 13.51
N LEU A 191 2.03 20.39 14.79
CA LEU A 191 2.15 21.34 15.90
C LEU A 191 3.53 22.02 15.98
N ARG A 192 4.59 21.42 15.42
CA ARG A 192 5.99 21.90 15.55
C ARG A 192 6.42 22.83 14.42
N ARG A 193 5.48 23.59 13.84
CA ARG A 193 5.75 24.48 12.68
C ARG A 193 6.40 25.83 13.04
N ASP A 194 6.50 26.17 14.33
CA ASP A 194 6.90 27.52 14.82
C ASP A 194 8.23 27.58 15.62
N ARG A 195 9.21 26.68 15.38
CA ARG A 195 10.49 26.71 16.12
C ARG A 195 11.79 26.61 15.31
N THR A 196 11.76 26.80 13.99
CA THR A 196 12.96 26.94 13.13
C THR A 196 13.15 28.36 12.62
N GLY A 197 13.06 29.33 13.54
CA GLY A 197 13.23 30.77 13.29
C GLY A 197 14.14 31.44 14.32
N ALA A 198 15.18 30.75 14.79
CA ALA A 198 16.14 31.29 15.74
C ALA A 198 17.54 30.67 15.55
N ALA A 199 18.36 31.34 14.73
CA ALA A 199 19.82 31.32 14.73
C ALA A 199 20.24 32.78 14.41
N PRO A 200 21.32 33.34 15.00
CA PRO A 200 22.56 32.63 15.29
C PRO A 200 23.12 32.80 16.71
N GLY A 201 23.84 31.76 17.17
CA GLY A 201 24.74 31.82 18.34
C GLY A 201 25.94 30.90 18.04
N GLY A 202 27.16 31.43 18.17
CA GLY A 202 28.39 30.77 17.73
C GLY A 202 28.87 29.61 18.63
N PRO A 203 29.95 28.92 18.23
CA PRO A 203 30.39 27.67 18.83
C PRO A 203 31.28 27.86 20.06
N THR A 204 30.93 27.19 21.17
CA THR A 204 31.81 27.06 22.34
C THR A 204 31.71 25.65 22.94
N GLU A 205 32.84 25.16 23.45
CA GLU A 205 33.03 23.95 24.28
C GLU A 205 33.06 22.59 23.56
N LEU A 206 34.25 22.28 23.06
CA LEU A 206 34.77 20.93 22.89
C LEU A 206 35.05 20.27 24.26
N GLN A 207 34.78 18.96 24.33
CA GLN A 207 35.37 17.95 25.25
C GLN A 207 35.10 18.03 26.77
N PRO A 208 34.60 16.89 27.29
CA PRO A 208 35.18 16.26 28.47
C PRO A 208 35.80 14.88 28.15
N ALA A 209 36.56 14.35 29.12
CA ALA A 209 37.00 12.95 29.23
C ALA A 209 38.10 12.42 28.29
N LEU A 210 39.35 12.90 28.50
CA LEU A 210 40.54 12.03 28.51
C LEU A 210 41.44 12.37 29.70
N ALA A 211 40.96 12.08 30.91
CA ALA A 211 41.81 11.96 32.09
C ALA A 211 42.56 10.61 32.04
N GLY A 212 43.54 10.53 31.13
CA GLY A 212 44.45 9.39 31.03
C GLY A 212 45.49 9.47 32.14
N ALA A 213 45.58 8.43 32.97
CA ALA A 213 46.47 8.41 34.13
C ALA A 213 47.96 8.47 33.71
N GLU A 214 48.71 9.40 34.32
CA GLU A 214 50.16 9.37 34.28
C GLU A 214 50.68 8.21 35.13
N GLY A 215 51.53 7.36 34.53
CA GLY A 215 52.28 6.32 35.22
C GLY A 215 53.71 6.31 34.69
N PRO A 216 54.73 6.63 35.51
CA PRO A 216 56.08 6.84 35.01
C PRO A 216 56.76 5.52 34.65
N ARG A 217 57.19 5.39 33.39
CA ARG A 217 58.19 4.39 32.98
C ARG A 217 59.59 4.95 33.22
N SER A 218 60.18 4.65 34.37
CA SER A 218 61.63 4.66 34.51
C SER A 218 62.22 3.42 33.83
N ALA A 219 63.39 3.58 33.21
CA ALA A 219 64.09 2.51 32.53
C ALA A 219 64.82 1.59 33.52
N ASP A 220 65.03 0.34 33.13
CA ASP A 220 66.23 -0.40 33.51
C ASP A 220 66.63 -1.38 32.41
N ALA A 221 67.90 -1.74 32.36
CA ALA A 221 68.54 -2.39 31.21
C ALA A 221 69.12 -3.77 31.53
N ALA A 222 69.01 -4.71 30.58
CA ALA A 222 69.91 -5.84 30.32
C ALA A 222 69.61 -6.44 28.94
#